data_AF-A0A1N6L1K8-F1
#
_entry.id   AF-A0A1N6L1K8-F1
#
_cell.length_a   1.000
_cell.length_b   1.000
_cell.length_c   1.000
_cell.angle_alpha   90.00
_cell.angle_beta   90.00
_cell.angle_gamma   90.00
#
_symmetry.space_group_name_H-M   'P 1'
#
loop_
_entity.id
_entity.type
_entity.pdbx_description
1 polymer ?
#
loop_
_entity_poly.entity_id
_entity_poly.type
_entity_poly.pdbx_seq_one_letter_code
_entity_poly.pdbx_strand_id
1 'polypeptide(L)'
;MNQFKRWPLILSALMLEAWIGVSLYFAPGWANGWPFGLTIYRVWSGGMAVIGCLMFVTLAAGIRAAICPLRLRYLGEFRFAWLVCRAWLMVCAIATAILGMVIYRTLIAETLKMWPNGYHP
;
A
#
# COMPACT_ATOMS: atom_id res chain seq x y z
N MET A 1 2.49 -33.66 -3.46
CA MET A 1 2.49 -33.13 -2.07
C MET A 1 1.92 -31.72 -2.07
N ASN A 2 0.84 -31.50 -1.32
CA ASN A 2 -0.11 -30.38 -1.47
C ASN A 2 0.47 -29.00 -1.07
N GLN A 3 0.75 -28.16 -2.07
CA GLN A 3 0.98 -26.71 -1.90
C GLN A 3 -0.22 -26.02 -1.19
N PHE A 4 -1.43 -26.59 -1.30
CA PHE A 4 -2.66 -26.06 -0.69
C PHE A 4 -2.76 -26.16 0.84
N LYS A 5 -1.96 -26.99 1.51
CA LYS A 5 -2.00 -27.14 2.99
C LYS A 5 -1.17 -26.10 3.75
N ARG A 6 -0.29 -25.34 3.08
CA ARG A 6 0.62 -24.37 3.73
C ARG A 6 0.05 -22.95 3.80
N TRP A 7 -0.95 -22.63 2.98
CA TRP A 7 -1.61 -21.33 2.96
C TRP A 7 -2.14 -20.85 4.32
N PRO A 8 -2.84 -21.67 5.14
CA PRO A 8 -3.35 -21.16 6.41
C PRO A 8 -2.23 -20.73 7.37
N LEU A 9 -1.10 -21.45 7.40
CA LEU A 9 0.06 -21.10 8.23
C LEU A 9 0.79 -19.86 7.71
N ILE A 10 0.97 -19.76 6.39
CA ILE A 10 1.62 -18.60 5.75
C ILE A 10 0.77 -17.35 5.98
N LEU A 11 -0.56 -17.46 5.88
CA LEU A 11 -1.45 -16.31 6.06
C LEU A 11 -1.40 -15.80 7.51
N SER A 12 -1.48 -16.70 8.50
CA SER A 12 -1.36 -16.32 9.91
C SER A 12 0.01 -15.72 10.25
N ALA A 13 1.09 -16.28 9.69
CA ALA A 13 2.43 -15.71 9.85
C ALA A 13 2.53 -14.31 9.24
N LEU A 14 2.03 -14.10 8.03
CA LEU A 14 1.98 -12.78 7.38
C LEU A 14 1.12 -11.78 8.15
N MET A 15 -0.01 -12.20 8.73
CA MET A 15 -0.83 -11.33 9.57
C MET A 15 -0.12 -10.95 10.88
N LEU A 16 0.60 -11.89 11.49
CA LEU A 16 1.39 -11.62 12.69
C LEU A 16 2.56 -10.67 12.39
N GLU A 17 3.28 -10.89 11.29
CA GLU A 17 4.34 -9.99 10.82
C GLU A 17 3.80 -8.60 10.51
N ALA A 18 2.65 -8.50 9.83
CA ALA A 18 1.98 -7.24 9.57
C ALA A 18 1.56 -6.54 10.88
N TRP A 19 1.00 -7.27 11.84
CA TRP A 19 0.60 -6.74 13.14
C TRP A 19 1.79 -6.19 13.93
N ILE A 20 2.88 -6.95 14.00
CA ILE A 20 4.12 -6.53 14.65
C ILE A 20 4.72 -5.32 13.92
N GLY A 21 4.80 -5.35 12.60
CA GLY A 21 5.31 -4.25 11.78
C GLY A 21 4.50 -2.96 11.93
N VAL A 22 3.17 -3.06 11.97
CA VAL A 22 2.26 -1.93 12.21
C VAL A 22 2.40 -1.40 13.64
N SER A 23 2.49 -2.28 14.63
CA SER A 23 2.67 -1.87 16.03
C SER A 23 4.01 -1.14 16.24
N LEU A 24 5.08 -1.62 15.59
CA LEU A 24 6.39 -0.95 15.57
C LEU A 24 6.33 0.39 14.83
N TYR A 25 5.57 0.47 13.73
CA TYR A 25 5.36 1.70 12.98
C TYR A 25 4.81 2.85 13.84
N PHE A 26 3.87 2.55 14.73
CA PHE A 26 3.25 3.55 15.62
C PHE A 26 4.02 3.79 16.93
N ALA A 27 5.01 2.97 17.25
CA ALA A 27 5.93 3.17 18.38
C ALA A 27 7.40 3.27 17.90
N PRO A 28 7.73 4.23 17.01
CA PRO A 28 9.08 4.37 16.48
C PRO A 28 10.02 4.81 17.60
N GLY A 29 10.91 3.91 18.06
CA GLY A 29 11.94 4.23 19.04
C GLY A 29 11.97 3.37 20.30
N TRP A 30 11.05 2.42 20.50
CA TRP A 30 11.15 1.48 21.64
C TRP A 30 12.07 0.28 21.36
N ALA A 31 12.29 -0.06 20.09
CA ALA A 31 13.31 -1.01 19.68
C ALA A 31 14.62 -0.25 19.42
N ASN A 32 15.74 -0.74 19.95
CA ASN A 32 17.11 -0.25 19.72
C ASN A 32 17.54 -0.45 18.24
N GLY A 33 16.78 0.11 17.30
CA GLY A 33 16.86 -0.17 15.88
C GLY A 33 15.61 -0.85 15.33
N TRP A 34 15.39 -0.72 14.03
CA TRP A 34 14.35 -1.49 13.35
C TRP A 34 14.88 -2.87 12.95
N PRO A 35 14.02 -3.90 12.92
CA PRO A 35 14.41 -5.22 12.45
C PRO A 35 15.07 -5.16 11.06
N PHE A 36 16.05 -6.03 10.83
CA PHE A 36 16.84 -6.11 9.59
C PHE A 36 17.71 -4.89 9.25
N GLY A 37 18.04 -4.04 10.24
CA GLY A 37 18.91 -2.88 10.03
C GLY A 37 18.24 -1.77 9.22
N LEU A 38 16.90 -1.73 9.24
CA LEU A 38 16.15 -0.65 8.62
C LEU A 38 16.33 0.65 9.43
N THR A 39 16.36 1.77 8.72
CA THR A 39 16.44 3.10 9.33
C THR A 39 15.05 3.70 9.49
N ILE A 40 14.87 4.61 10.45
CA ILE A 40 13.57 5.24 10.71
C ILE A 40 13.00 5.93 9.47
N TYR A 41 13.84 6.52 8.62
CA TYR A 41 13.42 7.16 7.37
C TYR A 41 12.74 6.17 6.43
N ARG A 42 13.34 4.98 6.24
CA ARG A 42 12.81 3.97 5.32
C ARG A 42 11.48 3.43 5.81
N VAL A 43 11.37 3.20 7.11
CA VAL A 43 10.14 2.65 7.68
C VAL A 43 9.02 3.69 7.71
N TRP A 44 9.31 4.92 8.15
CA TRP A 44 8.33 5.99 8.20
C TRP A 44 7.85 6.38 6.80
N SER A 45 8.77 6.66 5.87
CA SER A 45 8.41 7.01 4.50
C SER A 45 7.71 5.85 3.78
N GLY A 46 8.13 4.61 4.05
CA GLY A 46 7.49 3.41 3.52
C GLY A 46 6.03 3.28 3.99
N GLY A 47 5.79 3.38 5.29
CA GLY A 47 4.43 3.27 5.84
C GLY A 47 3.52 4.42 5.39
N MET A 48 4.00 5.66 5.39
CA MET A 48 3.24 6.80 4.87
C MET A 48 2.94 6.68 3.37
N ALA A 49 3.89 6.16 2.57
CA ALA A 49 3.65 5.89 1.15
C ALA A 49 2.59 4.80 0.96
N VAL A 50 2.60 3.73 1.76
CA VAL A 50 1.57 2.68 1.73
C VAL A 50 0.20 3.24 2.09
N ILE A 51 0.10 4.06 3.14
CA ILE A 51 -1.16 4.73 3.51
C ILE A 51 -1.65 5.62 2.37
N GLY A 52 -0.77 6.42 1.77
CA GLY A 52 -1.10 7.24 0.60
C GLY A 52 -1.62 6.40 -0.57
N CYS A 53 -0.94 5.30 -0.89
CA CYS A 53 -1.39 4.35 -1.91
C CYS A 53 -2.77 3.77 -1.60
N LEU A 54 -3.04 3.37 -0.35
CA LEU A 54 -4.34 2.86 0.07
C LEU A 54 -5.44 3.90 -0.13
N MET A 55 -5.21 5.16 0.29
CA MET A 55 -6.16 6.26 0.07
C MET A 55 -6.45 6.46 -1.43
N PHE A 56 -5.42 6.41 -2.28
CA PHE A 56 -5.60 6.50 -3.74
C PHE A 56 -6.43 5.34 -4.30
N VAL A 57 -6.18 4.10 -3.86
CA VAL A 57 -6.96 2.93 -4.29
C VAL A 57 -8.41 3.05 -3.83
N THR A 58 -8.67 3.48 -2.60
CA THR A 58 -10.03 3.70 -2.09
C THR A 58 -10.75 4.78 -2.88
N LEU A 59 -10.07 5.89 -3.20
CA LEU A 59 -10.64 6.97 -4.02
C LEU A 59 -10.95 6.50 -5.44
N ALA A 60 -10.04 5.77 -6.07
CA ALA A 60 -10.26 5.19 -7.40
C ALA A 60 -11.41 4.17 -7.43
N ALA A 61 -11.56 3.37 -6.37
CA ALA A 61 -12.69 2.45 -6.20
C ALA A 61 -14.01 3.23 -6.01
N GLY A 62 -14.00 4.30 -5.22
CA GLY A 62 -15.15 5.19 -5.01
C GLY A 62 -15.62 5.86 -6.30
N ILE A 63 -14.70 6.42 -7.09
CA ILE A 63 -15.00 7.01 -8.41
C ILE A 63 -15.69 5.97 -9.31
N ARG A 64 -15.16 4.75 -9.35
CA ARG A 64 -15.74 3.69 -10.18
C ARG A 64 -17.11 3.23 -9.67
N ALA A 65 -17.30 3.14 -8.36
CA ALA A 65 -18.60 2.82 -7.76
C ALA A 65 -19.66 3.89 -8.07
N ALA A 66 -19.27 5.17 -8.18
CA ALA A 66 -20.18 6.24 -8.58
C ALA A 66 -20.54 6.19 -10.08
N ILE A 67 -19.59 5.84 -10.95
CA ILE A 67 -19.79 5.82 -12.42
C ILE A 67 -20.49 4.54 -12.91
N CYS A 68 -20.28 3.40 -12.23
CA CYS A 68 -20.84 2.10 -12.62
C CYS A 68 -22.39 2.08 -12.74
N PRO A 69 -23.18 2.59 -11.77
CA PRO A 69 -24.63 2.63 -11.90
C PRO A 69 -25.12 3.57 -13.02
N LEU A 70 -24.36 4.64 -13.32
CA LEU A 70 -24.66 5.53 -14.45
C LEU A 70 -24.51 4.81 -15.79
N ARG A 71 -23.52 3.93 -15.97
CA ARG A 71 -23.34 3.17 -17.23
C ARG A 71 -24.27 1.97 -17.37
N LEU A 72 -24.54 1.24 -16.29
CA LEU A 72 -25.48 0.09 -16.31
C LEU A 72 -26.88 0.50 -16.74
N ARG A 73 -27.26 1.76 -16.52
CA ARG A 73 -28.55 2.31 -16.97
C ARG A 73 -28.62 2.57 -18.48
N TYR A 74 -27.48 2.69 -19.17
CA TYR A 74 -27.42 3.12 -20.57
C TYR A 74 -26.86 2.06 -21.54
N LEU A 75 -26.07 1.09 -21.08
CA LEU A 75 -25.41 0.11 -21.94
C LEU A 75 -25.57 -1.30 -21.35
N GLY A 76 -26.47 -2.10 -21.92
CA GLY A 76 -26.75 -3.49 -21.52
C GLY A 76 -25.64 -4.50 -21.83
N GLU A 77 -24.43 -4.05 -22.19
CA GLU A 77 -23.33 -4.92 -22.61
C GLU A 77 -22.31 -5.19 -21.48
N PHE A 78 -22.55 -6.27 -20.75
CA PHE A 78 -21.68 -6.73 -19.66
C PHE A 78 -20.22 -7.01 -20.08
N ARG A 79 -19.95 -7.41 -21.33
CA ARG A 79 -18.59 -7.73 -21.80
C ARG A 79 -17.71 -6.48 -21.94
N PHE A 80 -18.26 -5.39 -22.45
CA PHE A 80 -17.54 -4.12 -22.58
C PHE A 80 -17.29 -3.48 -21.21
N ALA A 81 -18.28 -3.57 -20.31
CA ALA A 81 -18.13 -3.14 -18.92
C ALA A 81 -16.95 -3.86 -18.22
N TRP A 82 -16.79 -5.16 -18.42
CA TRP A 82 -15.67 -5.94 -17.86
C TRP A 82 -14.30 -5.49 -18.38
N LEU A 83 -14.17 -5.22 -19.68
CA LEU A 83 -12.92 -4.73 -20.29
C LEU A 83 -12.53 -3.35 -19.76
N VAL A 84 -13.48 -2.41 -19.71
CA VAL A 84 -13.27 -1.07 -19.12
C VAL A 84 -12.89 -1.20 -17.65
N CYS A 85 -13.55 -2.10 -16.94
CA CYS A 85 -13.25 -2.41 -15.56
C CYS A 85 -11.80 -2.88 -15.37
N ARG A 86 -11.32 -3.78 -16.21
CA ARG A 86 -9.94 -4.30 -16.15
C ARG A 86 -8.91 -3.25 -16.55
N ALA A 87 -9.18 -2.49 -17.60
CA ALA A 87 -8.32 -1.38 -18.03
C ALA A 87 -8.18 -0.31 -16.93
N TRP A 88 -9.28 0.06 -16.28
CA TRP A 88 -9.27 0.99 -15.14
C TRP A 88 -8.39 0.49 -14.01
N LEU A 89 -8.52 -0.79 -13.62
CA LEU A 89 -7.69 -1.37 -12.56
C LEU A 89 -6.20 -1.36 -12.92
N MET A 90 -5.85 -1.63 -14.19
CA MET A 90 -4.46 -1.55 -14.65
C MET A 90 -3.92 -0.13 -14.61
N VAL A 91 -4.70 0.86 -15.05
CA VAL A 91 -4.33 2.28 -14.98
C VAL A 91 -4.15 2.70 -13.51
N CYS A 92 -5.06 2.32 -12.63
CA CYS A 92 -4.93 2.58 -11.20
C CYS A 92 -3.68 1.91 -10.61
N ALA A 93 -3.40 0.65 -10.95
CA ALA A 93 -2.21 -0.05 -10.45
C ALA A 93 -0.91 0.66 -10.88
N ILE A 94 -0.81 1.07 -12.14
CA ILE A 94 0.35 1.82 -12.67
C ILE A 94 0.44 3.18 -11.99
N ALA A 95 -0.67 3.91 -11.86
CA ALA A 95 -0.71 5.20 -11.21
C ALA A 95 -0.31 5.11 -9.72
N THR A 96 -0.81 4.11 -8.99
CA THR A 96 -0.44 3.86 -7.60
C THR A 96 1.04 3.50 -7.45
N ALA A 97 1.61 2.73 -8.38
CA ALA A 97 3.04 2.42 -8.36
C ALA A 97 3.91 3.67 -8.60
N ILE A 98 3.56 4.50 -9.58
CA ILE A 98 4.28 5.74 -9.87
C ILE A 98 4.14 6.74 -8.71
N LEU A 99 2.92 7.00 -8.26
CA LEU A 99 2.67 7.91 -7.14
C LEU A 99 3.31 7.41 -5.85
N GLY A 100 3.25 6.10 -5.58
CA GLY A 100 3.91 5.49 -4.43
C GLY A 100 5.42 5.72 -4.45
N MET A 101 6.07 5.56 -5.61
CA MET A 101 7.49 5.87 -5.76
C MET A 101 7.81 7.36 -5.55
N VAL A 102 6.97 8.26 -6.09
CA VAL A 102 7.16 9.71 -5.92
C VAL A 102 6.99 10.10 -4.44
N ILE A 103 5.90 9.66 -3.81
CA ILE A 103 5.59 9.92 -2.40
C ILE A 103 6.68 9.35 -1.49
N TYR A 104 7.15 8.14 -1.76
CA TYR A 104 8.24 7.54 -0.99
C TYR A 104 9.52 8.39 -1.08
N ARG A 105 9.91 8.82 -2.28
CA ARG A 105 11.11 9.65 -2.47
C ARG A 105 10.99 11.02 -1.79
N THR A 106 9.84 11.68 -1.91
CA THR A 106 9.62 12.98 -1.27
C THR A 106 9.61 12.85 0.25
N LEU A 107 8.92 11.84 0.78
CA LEU A 107 8.89 11.58 2.22
C LEU A 107 10.25 11.19 2.76
N ILE A 108 11.10 10.48 2.02
CA ILE A 108 12.48 10.22 2.45
C ILE A 108 13.26 11.54 2.57
N ALA A 109 13.15 12.41 1.57
CA ALA A 109 13.86 13.69 1.57
C ALA A 109 13.40 14.58 2.75
N GLU A 110 12.11 14.57 3.08
CA GLU A 110 11.58 15.34 4.22
C GLU A 110 11.91 14.69 5.57
N THR A 111 11.85 13.35 5.68
CA THR A 111 12.21 12.65 6.93
C THR A 111 13.69 12.76 7.26
N LEU A 112 14.56 12.83 6.26
CA LEU A 112 15.99 13.13 6.44
C LEU A 112 16.22 14.51 7.07
N LYS A 113 15.37 15.50 6.77
CA LYS A 113 15.43 16.83 7.41
C LYS A 113 14.91 16.79 8.85
N MET A 114 13.85 16.02 9.12
CA MET A 114 13.25 15.92 10.45
C MET A 114 14.11 15.14 11.44
N TRP A 115 14.80 14.09 10.99
CA TRP A 115 15.61 13.22 11.85
C TRP A 115 16.99 12.94 11.26
N PRO A 116 17.88 13.94 11.12
CA PRO A 116 19.17 13.78 10.41
C PRO A 116 20.05 12.62 10.92
N ASN A 117 19.83 12.16 12.15
CA ASN A 117 20.58 11.08 12.79
C ASN A 117 19.95 9.68 12.62
N GLY A 118 18.70 9.56 12.14
CA GLY A 118 18.09 8.29 11.68
C GLY A 118 17.84 7.16 12.68
N TYR A 119 18.30 7.35 13.90
CA TYR A 119 18.33 6.43 15.03
C TYR A 119 18.93 5.04 14.75
N HIS A 120 20.27 5.05 14.62
CA HIS A 120 21.21 4.17 15.33
C HIS A 120 22.40 5.04 15.82
N PRO A 121 23.14 4.66 16.90
CA PRO A 121 24.41 5.30 17.25
C PRO A 121 25.46 5.14 16.15
#